data_AF-A0A5C7X135-F1
#
_entry.id   AF-A0A5C7X135-F1
#
_cell.length_a   1.000
_cell.length_b   1.000
_cell.length_c   1.000
_cell.angle_alpha   90.00
_cell.angle_beta   90.00
_cell.angle_gamma   90.00
#
_symmetry.space_group_name_H-M   'P 1'
#
loop_
_entity.id
_entity.type
_entity.pdbx_description
1 polymer ?
#
loop_
_entity_poly.entity_id
_entity_poly.type
_entity_poly.pdbx_seq_one_letter_code
_entity_poly.pdbx_strand_id
1 'polypeptide(L)'
;MQISAVEATELFVGDPDAPLQIVRVGYTDAPSGAEVRIDGEGLSTPEPVAVPVGEGTVEVAVRVADPVPGRRRAARAVAGETAGVEFASEFAFEFEDAEPGWTMHMISHFHYDPVWWNTQGAYTSVWTEDGSSNLTGQCLFRDVGVSLT
;
A
#
# COMPACT_ATOMS: atom_id res chain seq x y z
N MET A 1 -26.58 10.26 6.86
CA MET A 1 -25.40 9.58 6.31
C MET A 1 -25.79 8.19 5.87
N GLN A 2 -25.30 7.77 4.72
CA GLN A 2 -25.42 6.40 4.23
C GLN A 2 -24.05 5.87 3.84
N ILE A 3 -23.70 4.67 4.29
CA ILE A 3 -22.49 3.98 3.83
C ILE A 3 -22.77 3.38 2.46
N SER A 4 -21.98 3.75 1.46
CA SER A 4 -22.16 3.35 0.05
C SER A 4 -21.21 2.23 -0.38
N ALA A 5 -20.04 2.14 0.23
CA ALA A 5 -19.04 1.10 -0.04
C ALA A 5 -18.14 0.86 1.18
N VAL A 6 -17.66 -0.36 1.33
CA VAL A 6 -16.65 -0.73 2.33
C VAL A 6 -15.64 -1.68 1.69
N GLU A 7 -14.35 -1.37 1.85
CA GLU A 7 -13.22 -2.14 1.34
C GLU A 7 -12.25 -2.44 2.47
N ALA A 8 -12.06 -3.72 2.80
CA ALA A 8 -10.96 -4.16 3.65
C ALA A 8 -9.66 -4.15 2.82
N THR A 9 -8.76 -3.22 3.10
CA THR A 9 -7.54 -3.05 2.30
C THR A 9 -6.39 -3.86 2.88
N GLU A 10 -5.31 -4.02 2.10
CA GLU A 10 -4.02 -4.56 2.55
C GLU A 10 -3.06 -3.43 3.00
N LEU A 11 -3.60 -2.28 3.41
CA LEU A 11 -2.83 -1.14 3.90
C LEU A 11 -2.82 -1.10 5.42
N PHE A 12 -1.72 -0.64 6.00
CA PHE A 12 -1.52 -0.60 7.45
C PHE A 12 -0.94 0.75 7.91
N VAL A 13 -1.31 1.14 9.12
CA VAL A 13 -0.78 2.33 9.81
C VAL A 13 -0.45 1.99 11.27
N GLY A 14 0.25 2.90 11.95
CA GLY A 14 0.57 2.76 13.36
C GLY A 14 1.94 2.13 13.62
N ASP A 15 2.07 1.53 14.81
CA ASP A 15 3.31 0.89 15.25
C ASP A 15 3.59 -0.37 14.41
N PRO A 16 4.81 -0.58 13.89
CA PRO A 16 5.16 -1.78 13.13
C PRO A 16 4.96 -3.11 13.90
N ASP A 17 5.07 -3.09 15.22
CA ASP A 17 4.85 -4.26 16.09
C ASP A 17 3.37 -4.42 16.50
N ALA A 18 2.53 -3.42 16.21
CA ALA A 18 1.09 -3.45 16.46
C ALA A 18 0.31 -2.72 15.35
N PRO A 19 0.38 -3.20 14.09
CA PRO A 19 -0.19 -2.50 12.95
C PRO A 19 -1.71 -2.50 12.99
N LEU A 20 -2.30 -1.39 12.54
CA LEU A 20 -3.74 -1.24 12.34
C LEU A 20 -4.04 -1.35 10.84
N GLN A 21 -4.91 -2.28 10.47
CA GLN A 21 -5.31 -2.47 9.07
C GLN A 21 -6.33 -1.40 8.67
N ILE A 22 -6.18 -0.84 7.48
CA ILE A 22 -7.07 0.20 6.96
C ILE A 22 -8.30 -0.44 6.31
N VAL A 23 -9.47 0.03 6.73
CA VAL A 23 -10.73 -0.18 6.02
C VAL A 23 -11.14 1.14 5.38
N ARG A 24 -11.39 1.14 4.08
CA ARG A 24 -11.83 2.31 3.34
C ARG A 24 -13.35 2.30 3.24
N VAL A 25 -13.99 3.38 3.68
CA VAL A 25 -15.45 3.51 3.76
C VAL A 25 -15.91 4.67 2.87
N GLY A 26 -16.68 4.36 1.84
CA GLY A 26 -17.40 5.33 1.02
C GLY A 26 -18.74 5.70 1.65
N TYR A 27 -19.13 6.96 1.56
CA TYR A 27 -20.37 7.45 2.18
C TYR A 27 -21.02 8.60 1.40
N THR A 28 -22.32 8.78 1.60
CA THR A 28 -23.12 9.92 1.13
C THR A 28 -23.89 10.56 2.28
N ASP A 29 -24.36 11.80 2.06
CA ASP A 29 -25.27 12.52 2.95
C ASP A 29 -24.79 12.58 4.42
N ALA A 30 -23.47 12.72 4.64
CA ALA A 30 -22.88 12.85 5.97
C ALA A 30 -23.26 14.20 6.60
N PRO A 31 -23.92 14.22 7.78
CA PRO A 31 -24.17 15.44 8.53
C PRO A 31 -22.89 15.91 9.23
N SER A 32 -22.93 17.13 9.80
CA SER A 32 -21.87 17.61 10.69
C SER A 32 -21.75 16.71 11.92
N GLY A 33 -20.52 16.35 12.29
CA GLY A 33 -20.25 15.52 13.48
C GLY A 33 -20.48 14.02 13.28
N ALA A 34 -20.66 13.56 12.03
CA ALA A 34 -20.74 12.13 11.73
C ALA A 34 -19.39 11.45 11.96
N GLU A 35 -19.43 10.24 12.50
CA GLU A 35 -18.26 9.40 12.74
C GLU A 35 -18.49 7.99 12.19
N VAL A 36 -17.40 7.31 11.82
CA VAL A 36 -17.41 5.91 11.38
C VAL A 36 -16.48 5.08 12.25
N ARG A 37 -16.94 3.88 12.57
CA ARG A 37 -16.16 2.83 13.23
C ARG A 37 -16.43 1.47 12.58
N ILE A 38 -15.48 0.56 12.70
CA ILE A 38 -15.59 -0.84 12.30
C ILE A 38 -15.71 -1.71 13.55
N ASP A 39 -16.75 -2.54 13.55
CA ASP A 39 -17.03 -3.55 14.58
C ASP A 39 -16.96 -4.97 14.01
N GLY A 40 -16.55 -5.91 14.84
CA GLY A 40 -16.54 -7.35 14.53
C GLY A 40 -15.87 -8.15 15.62
N GLU A 41 -16.00 -9.48 15.56
CA GLU A 41 -15.32 -10.36 16.52
C GLU A 41 -13.80 -10.26 16.38
N GLY A 42 -13.13 -9.78 17.43
CA GLY A 42 -11.70 -9.53 17.41
C GLY A 42 -11.29 -8.33 16.55
N LEU A 43 -12.24 -7.49 16.12
CA LEU A 43 -11.98 -6.24 15.41
C LEU A 43 -12.40 -5.07 16.30
N SER A 44 -11.55 -4.07 16.40
CA SER A 44 -11.88 -2.85 17.15
C SER A 44 -11.29 -1.62 16.48
N THR A 45 -12.08 -0.55 16.43
CA THR A 45 -11.58 0.77 16.02
C THR A 45 -11.13 1.50 17.28
N PRO A 46 -9.83 1.85 17.44
CA PRO A 46 -9.33 2.48 18.65
C PRO A 46 -10.05 3.79 18.98
N GLU A 47 -10.31 4.61 17.96
CA GLU A 47 -11.04 5.87 18.05
C GLU A 47 -11.95 6.01 16.81
N PRO A 48 -13.23 6.40 16.97
CA PRO A 48 -14.10 6.68 15.84
C PRO A 48 -13.50 7.75 14.92
N VAL A 49 -13.69 7.58 13.61
CA VAL A 49 -13.14 8.49 12.61
C VAL A 49 -14.18 9.52 12.19
N ALA A 50 -13.87 10.80 12.42
CA ALA A 50 -14.71 11.91 11.99
C ALA A 50 -14.83 11.98 10.47
N VAL A 51 -16.05 12.25 9.99
CA VAL A 51 -16.40 12.27 8.58
C VAL A 51 -16.71 13.70 8.13
N PRO A 52 -16.10 14.18 7.04
CA PRO A 52 -16.48 15.43 6.41
C PRO A 52 -17.97 15.46 5.99
N VAL A 53 -18.60 16.64 6.07
CA VAL A 53 -19.99 16.83 5.63
C VAL A 53 -20.12 16.57 4.12
N GLY A 54 -21.18 15.85 3.72
CA GLY A 54 -21.50 15.56 2.32
C GLY A 54 -21.18 14.12 1.91
N GLU A 55 -20.49 13.96 0.77
CA GLU A 55 -20.13 12.67 0.18
C GLU A 55 -18.60 12.56 0.09
N GLY A 56 -18.09 11.34 0.26
CA GLY A 56 -16.67 11.09 0.09
C GLY A 56 -16.24 9.70 0.53
N THR A 57 -14.99 9.61 0.95
CA THR A 57 -14.37 8.39 1.44
C THR A 57 -13.51 8.71 2.66
N VAL A 58 -13.50 7.81 3.63
CA VAL A 58 -12.68 7.90 4.84
C VAL A 58 -11.94 6.59 5.08
N GLU A 59 -10.76 6.67 5.67
CA GLU A 59 -9.96 5.51 6.06
C GLU A 59 -10.05 5.29 7.56
N VAL A 60 -10.39 4.07 7.95
CA VAL A 60 -10.60 3.67 9.34
C VAL A 60 -9.54 2.66 9.73
N ALA A 61 -8.74 3.01 10.74
CA ALA A 61 -7.70 2.14 11.26
C ALA A 61 -8.30 1.11 12.24
N VAL A 62 -8.20 -0.17 11.89
CA VAL A 62 -8.81 -1.28 12.64
C VAL A 62 -7.72 -2.10 13.30
N ARG A 63 -7.84 -2.28 14.62
CA ARG A 63 -7.03 -3.25 15.36
C ARG A 63 -7.63 -4.64 15.19
N VAL A 64 -6.80 -5.58 14.78
CA VAL A 64 -7.13 -7.00 14.63
C VAL A 64 -6.50 -7.79 15.78
N ALA A 65 -7.33 -8.46 16.58
CA ALA A 65 -6.87 -9.35 17.63
C ALA A 65 -6.47 -10.72 17.05
N ASP A 66 -5.34 -11.25 17.51
CA ASP A 66 -4.77 -12.53 17.11
C ASP A 66 -4.75 -12.73 15.59
N PRO A 67 -4.12 -11.82 14.79
CA PRO A 67 -4.24 -11.80 13.34
C PRO A 67 -3.70 -13.09 12.70
N VAL A 68 -4.44 -13.62 11.71
CA VAL A 68 -4.06 -14.79 10.93
C VAL A 68 -4.24 -14.43 9.46
N PRO A 69 -3.17 -14.21 8.68
CA PRO A 69 -3.27 -13.82 7.28
C PRO A 69 -4.23 -14.69 6.47
N GLY A 70 -5.14 -14.05 5.73
CA GLY A 70 -6.16 -14.69 4.91
C GLY A 70 -7.39 -15.22 5.67
N ARG A 71 -7.45 -15.10 7.02
CA ARG A 71 -8.69 -15.39 7.76
C ARG A 71 -9.75 -14.36 7.42
N ARG A 72 -10.98 -14.83 7.22
CA ARG A 72 -12.16 -14.01 6.97
C ARG A 72 -13.08 -13.96 8.18
N ARG A 73 -13.61 -12.77 8.48
CA ARG A 73 -14.49 -12.50 9.62
C ARG A 73 -15.68 -11.66 9.19
N ALA A 74 -16.81 -11.84 9.89
CA ALA A 74 -17.93 -10.92 9.74
C ALA A 74 -17.60 -9.60 10.42
N ALA A 75 -17.77 -8.50 9.69
CA ALA A 75 -17.55 -7.14 10.19
C ALA A 75 -18.70 -6.22 9.78
N ARG A 76 -18.83 -5.09 10.48
CA ARG A 76 -19.77 -4.01 10.17
C ARG A 76 -19.06 -2.67 10.23
N ALA A 77 -19.23 -1.88 9.18
CA ALA A 77 -19.00 -0.45 9.26
C ALA A 77 -20.26 0.19 9.86
N VAL A 78 -20.08 0.99 10.90
CA VAL A 78 -21.16 1.68 11.60
C VAL A 78 -20.89 3.17 11.52
N ALA A 79 -21.80 3.90 10.89
CA ALA A 79 -21.85 5.36 10.94
C ALA A 79 -22.84 5.78 12.02
N GLY A 80 -22.42 6.64 12.96
CA GLY A 80 -23.23 7.05 14.11
C GLY A 80 -22.89 8.45 14.62
N GLU A 81 -23.71 8.94 15.55
CA GLU A 81 -23.61 10.29 16.11
C GLU A 81 -22.88 10.31 17.47
N THR A 82 -22.04 11.33 17.66
CA THR A 82 -21.64 11.83 18.99
C THR A 82 -22.82 12.61 19.60
N ALA A 83 -23.32 12.13 20.74
CA ALA A 83 -24.27 12.78 21.65
C ALA A 83 -25.79 12.80 21.28
N GLY A 84 -26.39 11.63 21.06
CA GLY A 84 -27.79 11.37 21.47
C GLY A 84 -28.88 11.35 20.39
N VAL A 85 -28.53 11.32 19.11
CA VAL A 85 -29.42 11.16 17.96
C VAL A 85 -29.10 9.86 17.24
N GLU A 86 -30.09 8.97 17.18
CA GLU A 86 -29.98 7.70 16.45
C GLU A 86 -30.08 7.95 14.94
N PHE A 87 -28.93 8.13 14.29
CA PHE A 87 -28.78 7.83 12.87
C PHE A 87 -27.68 6.78 12.74
N ALA A 88 -28.05 5.51 12.82
CA ALA A 88 -27.14 4.39 12.60
C ALA A 88 -27.30 3.89 11.16
N SER A 89 -26.32 4.18 10.29
CA SER A 89 -26.18 3.45 9.04
C SER A 89 -25.15 2.34 9.27
N GLU A 90 -25.53 1.11 8.94
CA GLU A 90 -24.66 -0.04 9.05
C GLU A 90 -24.45 -0.69 7.68
N PHE A 91 -23.22 -1.13 7.43
CA PHE A 91 -22.87 -1.90 6.25
C PHE A 91 -22.11 -3.16 6.68
N ALA A 92 -22.71 -4.32 6.48
CA ALA A 92 -22.07 -5.61 6.76
C ALA A 92 -21.14 -5.99 5.61
N PHE A 93 -19.95 -6.47 5.94
CA PHE A 93 -18.95 -6.92 4.97
C PHE A 93 -18.09 -8.04 5.54
N GLU A 94 -17.36 -8.72 4.65
CA GLU A 94 -16.33 -9.69 5.04
C GLU A 94 -15.00 -8.94 5.20
N PHE A 95 -14.41 -9.03 6.39
CA PHE A 95 -13.08 -8.51 6.67
C PHE A 95 -12.06 -9.65 6.53
N GLU A 96 -11.10 -9.47 5.65
CA GLU A 96 -9.95 -10.37 5.54
C GLU A 96 -8.79 -9.80 6.35
N ASP A 97 -8.25 -10.61 7.26
CA ASP A 97 -7.02 -10.31 7.99
C ASP A 97 -5.87 -10.25 6.96
N ALA A 98 -5.46 -9.04 6.57
CA ALA A 98 -4.36 -8.87 5.62
C ALA A 98 -3.02 -9.16 6.30
N GLU A 99 -2.00 -9.51 5.52
CA GLU A 99 -0.64 -9.69 6.02
C GLU A 99 0.05 -8.33 6.16
N PRO A 100 0.43 -7.89 7.37
CA PRO A 100 1.19 -6.66 7.52
C PRO A 100 2.63 -6.83 7.08
N GLY A 101 3.14 -5.82 6.39
CA GLY A 101 4.53 -5.74 5.97
C GLY A 101 4.76 -6.33 4.58
N TRP A 102 5.77 -5.77 3.91
CA TRP A 102 6.30 -6.31 2.68
C TRP A 102 7.82 -6.35 2.82
N THR A 103 8.45 -7.36 2.21
CA THR A 103 9.91 -7.40 2.10
C THR A 103 10.29 -7.12 0.66
N MET A 104 10.88 -5.94 0.40
CA MET A 104 11.47 -5.67 -0.90
C MET A 104 12.86 -6.27 -0.94
N HIS A 105 13.00 -7.32 -1.75
CA HIS A 105 14.30 -7.85 -2.11
C HIS A 105 14.83 -7.04 -3.30
N MET A 106 15.75 -6.10 -3.03
CA MET A 106 16.45 -5.37 -4.09
C MET A 106 17.55 -6.27 -4.67
N ILE A 107 17.20 -7.08 -5.68
CA ILE A 107 18.14 -7.99 -6.34
C ILE A 107 18.78 -7.26 -7.52
N SER A 108 20.00 -6.77 -7.32
CA SER A 108 20.81 -6.26 -8.41
C SER A 108 21.11 -7.39 -9.41
N HIS A 109 20.70 -7.20 -10.65
CA HIS A 109 21.03 -8.10 -11.75
C HIS A 109 21.31 -7.29 -13.01
N PHE A 110 22.06 -7.89 -13.93
CA PHE A 110 22.11 -7.47 -15.31
C PHE A 110 21.62 -8.63 -16.17
N HIS A 111 20.80 -8.34 -17.17
CA HIS A 111 20.42 -9.32 -18.17
C HIS A 111 21.47 -9.29 -19.29
N TYR A 112 22.11 -10.43 -19.55
CA TYR A 112 22.97 -10.61 -20.71
C TYR A 112 22.26 -11.53 -21.69
N ASP A 113 22.05 -11.04 -22.91
CA ASP A 113 21.52 -11.84 -24.00
C ASP A 113 22.66 -12.48 -24.79
N PRO A 114 22.85 -13.81 -24.71
CA PRO A 114 23.94 -14.48 -25.41
C PRO A 114 23.68 -14.66 -26.91
N VAL A 115 22.48 -14.37 -27.44
CA VAL A 115 22.17 -14.37 -28.87
C VAL A 115 21.06 -13.35 -29.17
N TRP A 116 21.46 -12.12 -29.51
CA TRP A 116 20.56 -11.04 -29.93
C TRP A 116 20.78 -10.63 -31.39
N TRP A 117 20.10 -9.58 -31.86
CA TRP A 117 20.23 -9.00 -33.22
C TRP A 117 21.58 -8.31 -33.52
N ASN A 118 22.46 -8.13 -32.52
CA ASN A 118 23.78 -7.52 -32.68
C ASN A 118 24.90 -8.57 -32.52
N THR A 119 26.05 -8.33 -33.17
CA THR A 119 27.23 -9.19 -33.04
C THR A 119 27.83 -9.12 -31.63
N GLN A 120 27.98 -10.28 -30.98
CA GLN A 120 28.37 -10.43 -29.58
C GLN A 120 29.78 -9.92 -29.21
N GLY A 121 30.67 -9.78 -30.19
CA GLY A 121 32.11 -9.60 -29.96
C GLY A 121 32.49 -8.39 -29.11
N ALA A 122 31.66 -7.35 -29.07
CA ALA A 122 31.92 -6.13 -28.30
C ALA A 122 31.67 -6.26 -26.79
N TYR A 123 30.83 -7.22 -26.36
CA TYR A 123 30.47 -7.37 -24.94
C TYR A 123 31.34 -8.41 -24.21
N THR A 124 32.05 -9.26 -24.95
CA THR A 124 32.95 -10.30 -24.41
C THR A 124 34.41 -10.06 -24.78
N SER A 125 34.73 -8.94 -25.42
CA SER A 125 36.11 -8.59 -25.77
C SER A 125 36.90 -8.19 -24.53
N VAL A 126 38.10 -8.74 -24.41
CA VAL A 126 39.09 -8.28 -23.43
C VAL A 126 39.59 -6.91 -23.87
N TRP A 127 39.69 -5.98 -22.93
CA TRP A 127 40.31 -4.69 -23.23
C TRP A 127 41.81 -4.87 -23.52
N THR A 128 42.30 -4.25 -24.59
CA THR A 128 43.73 -4.23 -24.94
C THR A 128 44.24 -2.78 -25.00
N GLU A 129 45.34 -2.52 -24.30
CA GLU A 129 45.99 -1.19 -24.19
C GLU A 129 46.48 -0.63 -25.54
N ASP A 130 46.68 -1.50 -26.52
CA ASP A 130 47.28 -1.19 -27.82
C ASP A 130 46.34 -0.44 -28.78
N GLY A 131 45.10 -0.18 -28.38
CA GLY A 131 44.12 0.57 -29.17
C GLY A 131 43.64 -0.14 -30.43
N SER A 132 43.94 -1.43 -30.61
CA SER A 132 43.60 -2.17 -31.84
C SER A 132 42.22 -2.84 -31.79
N SER A 133 41.51 -2.79 -30.67
CA SER A 133 40.13 -3.26 -30.61
C SER A 133 39.22 -2.39 -31.49
N ASN A 134 38.51 -3.00 -32.43
CA ASN A 134 37.65 -2.33 -33.42
C ASN A 134 36.30 -1.88 -32.78
N LEU A 135 36.36 -1.36 -31.56
CA LEU A 135 35.22 -0.92 -30.75
C LEU A 135 35.06 0.60 -30.84
N THR A 136 34.97 1.13 -32.06
CA THR A 136 34.74 2.55 -32.34
C THR A 136 33.28 2.96 -32.09
N GLY A 137 32.71 2.48 -30.98
CA GLY A 137 31.34 2.74 -30.54
C GLY A 137 31.20 2.74 -29.02
N GLN A 138 32.30 2.84 -28.26
CA GLN A 138 32.21 3.09 -26.82
C GLN A 138 31.68 4.51 -26.59
N CYS A 139 30.49 4.60 -25.99
CA CYS A 139 29.99 5.82 -25.40
C CYS A 139 31.04 6.27 -24.37
N LEU A 140 31.73 7.38 -24.66
CA LEU A 140 32.65 8.03 -23.74
C LEU A 140 31.85 8.45 -22.49
N PHE A 141 31.97 7.67 -21.40
CA PHE A 141 31.74 8.22 -20.08
C PHE A 141 32.86 9.21 -19.81
N ARG A 142 32.61 10.47 -20.15
CA ARG A 142 33.35 11.60 -19.59
C ARG A 142 33.09 11.57 -18.09
N ASP A 143 34.16 11.57 -17.29
CA ASP A 143 34.13 11.75 -15.85
C ASP A 143 33.11 12.82 -15.45
N VAL A 144 31.97 12.38 -14.91
CA VAL A 144 31.12 13.25 -14.11
C VAL A 144 31.67 13.10 -12.70
N GLY A 145 32.65 13.93 -12.37
CA GLY A 145 33.14 14.06 -11.01
C GLY A 145 31.98 14.45 -10.10
N VAL A 146 31.53 13.51 -9.26
CA VAL A 146 30.65 13.80 -8.13
C VAL A 146 31.55 14.18 -6.96
N SER A 147 31.61 15.47 -6.66
CA SER A 147 32.18 15.97 -5.41
C SER A 147 31.08 15.94 -4.36
N LEU A 148 31.24 15.09 -3.35
CA LEU A 148 30.46 15.18 -2.12
C LEU A 148 31.17 16.18 -1.19
N THR A 149 30.54 17.31 -0.94
CA THR A 149 30.81 18.17 0.23
C THR A 149 30.07 17.65 1.45
#